data_AF-A0A453MLM2-F1
#
_entry.id   AF-A0A453MLM2-F1
#
_cell.length_a   1.000
_cell.length_b   1.000
_cell.length_c   1.000
_cell.angle_alpha   90.00
_cell.angle_beta   90.00
_cell.angle_gamma   90.00
#
_symmetry.space_group_name_H-M   'P 1'
#
loop_
_entity.id
_entity.type
_entity.pdbx_description
1 polymer ?
#
loop_
_entity_poly.entity_id
_entity_poly.type
_entity_poly.pdbx_seq_one_letter_code
_entity_poly.pdbx_strand_id
1 'polypeptide(L)'
;MRKDELLCDAWLATSLDTIHGMEQKGTTFWNNIHIWFHEHKHFAPYFDAVIHNRESKSLNHRWYTIQEVVSKYCGHLKHLIAQWPSGAQITEQVS
;
A
#
# COMPACT_ATOMS: atom_id res chain seq x y z
N MET A 1 -4.05 -9.55 4.93
CA MET A 1 -4.94 -8.66 4.17
C MET A 1 -5.17 -7.36 4.94
N ARG A 2 -6.00 -7.30 5.99
CA ARG A 2 -6.23 -6.06 6.79
C ARG A 2 -4.98 -5.34 7.28
N LYS A 3 -3.94 -6.11 7.64
CA LYS A 3 -2.65 -5.55 8.05
C LYS A 3 -1.89 -4.86 6.91
N ASP A 4 -1.98 -5.40 5.70
CA ASP A 4 -1.32 -4.84 4.53
C ASP A 4 -2.06 -3.60 4.05
N GLU A 5 -3.40 -3.60 4.14
CA GLU A 5 -4.25 -2.43 3.90
C GLU A 5 -3.92 -1.28 4.86
N LEU A 6 -3.85 -1.55 6.17
CA LEU A 6 -3.44 -0.56 7.17
C LEU A 6 -2.03 0.01 6.89
N LEU A 7 -1.11 -0.81 6.40
CA LEU A 7 0.23 -0.36 6.03
C LEU A 7 0.21 0.53 4.79
N CYS A 8 -0.63 0.23 3.80
CA CYS A 8 -0.84 1.07 2.64
C CYS A 8 -1.44 2.44 3.03
N ASP A 9 -2.43 2.45 3.93
CA ASP A 9 -3.02 3.69 4.43
C ASP A 9 -2.00 4.53 5.20
N ALA A 10 -1.18 3.89 6.05
CA ALA A 10 -0.11 4.57 6.79
C ALA A 10 0.92 5.23 5.86
N TRP A 11 1.32 4.50 4.82
CA TRP A 11 2.25 5.01 3.81
C TRP A 11 1.63 6.17 3.02
N LEU A 12 0.35 6.06 2.64
CA LEU A 12 -0.38 7.09 1.91
C LEU A 12 -0.53 8.36 2.76
N ALA A 13 -0.99 8.23 4.01
CA ALA A 13 -1.14 9.35 4.94
C ALA A 13 0.19 10.08 5.17
N THR A 14 1.29 9.33 5.31
CA THR A 14 2.63 9.92 5.48
C THR A 14 3.14 10.60 4.20
N SER A 15 2.82 10.04 3.03
CA SER A 15 3.25 10.58 1.73
C SER A 15 2.50 11.86 1.36
N LEU A 16 1.26 12.02 1.83
CA LEU A 16 0.42 13.19 1.60
C LEU A 16 0.63 14.29 2.64
N ASP A 17 1.33 14.03 3.75
CA ASP A 17 1.60 15.03 4.77
C ASP A 17 2.61 16.08 4.29
N THR A 18 2.08 17.18 3.76
CA THR A 18 2.84 18.35 3.29
C THR A 18 3.58 19.11 4.40
N ILE A 19 3.28 18.88 5.69
CA ILE A 19 3.89 19.63 6.80
C ILE A 19 5.36 19.22 7.03
N HIS A 20 5.73 17.99 6.66
CA HIS A 20 7.10 17.47 6.82
C HIS A 20 7.96 17.57 5.54
N GLY A 21 7.55 18.42 4.58
CA GLY A 21 8.07 18.50 3.21
C GLY A 21 9.56 18.88 3.01
N MET A 22 10.42 18.85 4.04
CA MET A 22 11.83 19.25 3.88
C MET A 22 12.88 18.33 4.53
N GLU A 23 12.52 17.33 5.36
CA GLU A 23 13.53 16.46 6.01
C GLU A 23 13.16 14.96 6.02
N GLN A 24 12.70 14.42 4.89
CA GLN A 24 12.54 12.97 4.73
C GLN A 24 13.89 12.27 4.48
N LYS A 25 14.79 12.28 5.47
CA LYS A 25 15.75 11.17 5.57
C LYS A 25 14.91 9.90 5.71
N GLY A 26 15.21 8.85 4.92
CA GLY A 26 14.36 7.65 4.85
C GLY A 26 13.97 7.06 6.21
N THR A 27 14.81 7.22 7.23
CA THR A 27 14.52 6.85 8.63
C THR A 27 13.33 7.62 9.22
N THR A 28 13.25 8.93 9.04
CA THR A 28 12.15 9.78 9.55
C THR A 28 10.82 9.40 8.90
N PHE A 29 10.83 9.15 7.59
CA PHE A 29 9.64 8.72 6.86
C PHE A 29 9.08 7.39 7.40
N TRP A 30 9.94 6.39 7.58
CA TRP A 30 9.53 5.11 8.15
C TRP A 30 9.12 5.17 9.62
N ASN A 31 9.67 6.11 10.39
CA ASN A 31 9.23 6.35 11.76
C ASN A 31 7.80 6.91 11.78
N ASN A 32 7.48 7.86 10.90
CA ASN A 32 6.13 8.42 10.81
C ASN A 32 5.10 7.37 10.39
N ILE A 33 5.43 6.52 9.40
CA ILE A 33 4.59 5.38 9.02
C ILE A 33 4.37 4.45 10.22
N HIS A 34 5.43 4.15 10.97
CA HIS A 34 5.35 3.27 12.13
C HIS A 34 4.46 3.86 13.23
N ILE A 35 4.58 5.16 13.53
CA ILE A 35 3.72 5.86 14.49
C ILE A 35 2.26 5.77 14.05
N TRP A 36 1.97 6.21 12.81
CA TRP A 36 0.61 6.21 12.28
C TRP A 36 -0.01 4.82 12.31
N PHE A 37 0.74 3.79 11.89
CA PHE A 37 0.30 2.39 11.92
C PHE A 37 -0.10 1.94 13.33
N HIS A 38 0.68 2.29 14.35
CA HIS A 38 0.41 1.87 15.73
C HIS A 38 -0.72 2.64 16.39
N GLU A 39 -0.93 3.89 16.00
CA GLU A 39 -2.09 4.68 16.42
C GLU A 39 -3.36 4.11 15.81
N HIS A 40 -3.33 3.68 14.54
CA HIS A 40 -4.53 3.34 13.79
C HIS A 40 -4.91 1.84 13.77
N LYS A 41 -4.02 0.94 14.18
CA LYS A 41 -4.32 -0.51 14.28
C LYS A 41 -5.47 -0.88 15.23
N HIS A 42 -5.86 0.04 16.10
CA HIS A 42 -6.95 -0.15 17.07
C HIS A 42 -8.22 0.61 16.70
N PHE A 43 -8.33 1.20 15.51
CA PHE A 43 -9.56 1.82 15.04
C PHE A 43 -10.24 0.95 13.98
N ALA A 44 -11.55 1.13 13.79
CA ALA A 44 -12.26 0.47 12.70
C ALA A 44 -11.72 1.01 11.36
N PRO A 45 -11.52 0.17 10.33
CA PRO A 45 -11.88 -1.26 10.21
C PRO A 45 -10.82 -2.26 10.71
N TYR A 46 -9.72 -1.76 11.29
CA TYR A 46 -8.52 -2.51 11.60
C TYR A 46 -8.48 -3.15 12.99
N PHE A 47 -9.52 -2.98 13.83
CA PHE A 47 -9.72 -3.67 15.12
C PHE A 47 -9.57 -5.19 14.96
N ASP A 48 -8.34 -5.67 15.04
CA ASP A 48 -7.98 -7.06 14.87
C ASP A 48 -6.93 -7.41 15.92
N ALA A 49 -7.26 -8.36 16.79
CA ALA A 49 -6.34 -8.91 17.78
C ALA A 49 -5.06 -9.50 17.13
N VAL A 50 -5.09 -9.76 15.82
CA VAL A 50 -3.98 -10.32 15.03
C VAL A 50 -3.03 -9.24 14.48
N ILE A 51 -3.37 -7.94 14.53
CA ILE A 51 -2.42 -6.87 14.16
C ILE A 51 -1.45 -6.62 15.32
N HIS A 52 -0.46 -7.50 15.42
CA HIS A 52 0.63 -7.36 16.38
C HIS A 52 1.50 -6.14 16.10
N ASN A 53 2.07 -5.58 17.17
CA ASN A 53 3.17 -4.61 17.09
C ASN A 53 4.23 -5.11 16.13
N ARG A 54 4.71 -4.21 15.27
CA ARG A 54 5.81 -4.50 14.35
C ARG A 54 6.82 -3.41 14.42
N GLU A 55 8.08 -3.79 14.53
CA GLU A 55 9.17 -2.84 14.35
C GLU A 55 9.12 -2.19 12.96
N SER A 56 9.56 -0.94 12.88
CA SER A 56 9.62 -0.16 11.64
C SER A 56 10.30 -0.92 10.49
N LYS A 57 11.38 -1.67 10.78
CA LYS A 57 12.07 -2.52 9.78
C LYS A 57 11.17 -3.63 9.21
N SER A 58 10.32 -4.24 10.04
CA SER A 58 9.39 -5.28 9.60
C SER A 58 8.28 -4.71 8.70
N LEU A 59 7.81 -3.50 9.01
CA LEU A 59 6.86 -2.77 8.15
C LEU A 59 7.49 -2.41 6.81
N ASN A 60 8.73 -1.91 6.84
CA ASN A 60 9.49 -1.57 5.64
C ASN A 60 9.69 -2.77 4.71
N HIS A 61 10.17 -3.91 5.23
CA HIS A 61 10.31 -5.13 4.43
C HIS A 61 8.97 -5.58 3.84
N ARG A 62 7.88 -5.54 4.62
CA ARG A 62 6.55 -5.94 4.15
C ARG A 62 6.04 -5.02 3.04
N TRP A 63 6.29 -3.72 3.16
CA TRP A 63 5.95 -2.74 2.12
C TRP A 63 6.67 -3.04 0.81
N TYR A 64 7.98 -3.33 0.83
CA TYR A 64 8.70 -3.69 -0.39
C TYR A 64 8.13 -4.94 -1.06
N THR A 65 7.71 -5.95 -0.28
CA THR A 65 7.03 -7.12 -0.83
C THR A 65 5.71 -6.74 -1.53
N ILE A 66 4.90 -5.89 -0.90
CA ILE A 66 3.63 -5.41 -1.49
C ILE A 66 3.91 -4.64 -2.78
N GLN A 67 4.86 -3.71 -2.74
CA GLN A 67 5.24 -2.89 -3.88
C GLN A 67 5.74 -3.73 -5.05
N GLU A 68 6.54 -4.76 -4.80
CA GLU A 68 7.03 -5.67 -5.84
C GLU A 68 5.87 -6.42 -6.52
N VAL A 69 4.95 -6.98 -5.73
CA VAL A 69 3.78 -7.70 -6.25
C VAL A 69 2.87 -6.79 -7.06
N VAL A 70 2.58 -5.58 -6.55
CA VAL A 70 1.77 -4.58 -7.26
C VAL A 70 2.45 -4.15 -8.57
N SER A 71 3.78 -3.94 -8.54
CA SER A 71 4.53 -3.55 -9.73
C SER A 71 4.47 -4.62 -10.82
N LYS A 72 4.60 -5.91 -10.45
CA LYS A 72 4.45 -7.04 -11.38
C LYS A 72 3.05 -7.08 -11.97
N TYR A 73 2.00 -6.95 -11.14
CA TYR A 73 0.61 -6.90 -11.61
C TYR A 73 0.39 -5.75 -12.61
N CYS A 74 0.82 -4.54 -12.27
CA CYS A 74 0.73 -3.38 -13.16
C CYS A 74 1.49 -3.60 -14.48
N GLY A 75 2.65 -4.27 -14.44
CA GLY A 75 3.41 -4.64 -15.64
C GLY A 75 2.65 -5.61 -16.55
N HIS A 76 1.99 -6.62 -15.98
CA HIS A 76 1.15 -7.55 -16.74
C HIS A 76 -0.09 -6.85 -17.31
N LEU A 77 -0.77 -6.02 -16.51
CA LEU A 77 -1.94 -5.27 -16.94
C LEU A 77 -1.61 -4.33 -18.12
N LYS A 78 -0.48 -3.62 -18.05
CA LYS A 78 0.01 -2.78 -19.15
C LYS A 78 0.26 -3.59 -20.43
N HIS A 79 0.89 -4.76 -20.32
CA HIS A 79 1.07 -5.64 -21.48
C HIS A 79 -0.25 -6.10 -22.08
N LEU A 80 -1.22 -6.50 -21.24
CA LEU A 80 -2.53 -6.94 -21.69
C LEU A 80 -3.30 -5.82 -22.41
N ILE A 81 -3.29 -4.61 -21.86
CA ILE A 81 -3.91 -3.43 -22.48
C ILE A 81 -3.21 -3.08 -23.81
N ALA A 82 -1.88 -3.15 -23.87
CA ALA A 82 -1.13 -2.88 -25.10
C ALA A 82 -1.37 -3.93 -26.20
N GLN A 83 -1.62 -5.18 -25.80
CA GLN A 83 -1.94 -6.27 -26.73
C GLN A 83 -3.41 -6.26 -27.17
N TRP A 84 -4.31 -5.61 -26.41
CA TRP A 84 -5.71 -5.46 -26.80
C TRP A 84 -5.80 -4.55 -28.03
N PRO A 85 -6.29 -5.03 -29.19
CA PRO A 85 -6.50 -4.17 -30.33
C PRO A 85 -7.52 -3.10 -29.94
N SER A 86 -7.13 -1.84 -30.07
CA SER A 86 -7.95 -0.65 -29.83
C SER A 86 -9.22 -0.71 -30.69
N GLY A 87 -10.28 -1.36 -30.20
CA GLY A 87 -11.52 -1.54 -30.96
C GLY A 87 -12.41 -2.72 -30.57
N ALA A 88 -11.95 -3.72 -29.81
CA ALA A 88 -12.86 -4.81 -29.38
C ALA A 88 -13.69 -4.38 -28.15
N GLN A 89 -15.00 -4.18 -28.33
CA GLN A 89 -15.97 -3.96 -27.25
C GLN A 89 -15.99 -5.18 -26.30
N ILE A 90 -15.93 -4.92 -25.00
CA ILE A 90 -16.29 -5.91 -23.99
C ILE A 90 -17.80 -6.12 -24.13
N THR A 91 -18.21 -7.19 -24.81
CA THR A 91 -19.57 -7.68 -24.66
C THR A 91 -19.61 -8.47 -23.37
N GLU A 92 -20.22 -7.89 -22.33
CA GLU A 92 -20.64 -8.64 -21.16
C GLU A 92 -21.61 -9.72 -21.62
N GLN A 93 -21.13 -10.95 -21.82
CA GLN A 93 -22.03 -12.10 -21.83
C GLN A 93 -22.38 -12.41 -20.39
N VAL A 94 -23.44 -11.76 -19.92
CA VAL A 94 -24.20 -12.20 -18.74
C VAL A 94 -24.79 -13.58 -19.08
N SER A 95 -24.41 -14.59 -18.31
CA SER A 95 -25.09 -15.89 -18.27
C SER A 95 -25.82 -16.06 -16.95
#